data_AF-A0A2I0D7T9-F1
#
_entry.id   AF-A0A2I0D7T9-F1
#
_cell.length_a   1.000
_cell.length_b   1.000
_cell.length_c   1.000
_cell.angle_alpha   90.00
_cell.angle_beta   90.00
_cell.angle_gamma   90.00
#
_symmetry.space_group_name_H-M   'P 1'
#
loop_
_entity.id
_entity.type
_entity.pdbx_description
1 polymer ?
#
loop_
_entity_poly.entity_id
_entity_poly.type
_entity_poly.pdbx_seq_one_letter_code
_entity_poly.pdbx_strand_id
1 'polypeptide(L)'
;MAKSKIVIIGNGFDRAHNLSTGYTEFLSYLEDNVVEFEKKSESHYHQKSINGEKHSSNTYFFNSINEELDPWLCVNQIPNTLNFELNVKPDKSSYLFNFLIKDKHKQGYWSNLEQQYFHVLKENVFKNLSSASSEKNIRSDFSNRVNIINKEFEHLKKLIDKYLSEQVELKLSSENIVINKSIDKLLFDYENVKTYSKIYFITFNYTSKILDHYYKILKESDDNNIYSIPPIHIHGKLNDPDNPIIFGYGDENSDDYKNLELTLDNNLLIHFKTFQYLRTNSYQKVLGLLEENRDIDIQLIGHSCGLCDKALLRTIFQHKNVRKIESI
;
A
#
# COMPACT_ATOMS: atom_id res chain seq x y z
N MET A 1 -0.83 37.87 9.29
CA MET A 1 -1.64 36.66 9.60
C MET A 1 -0.68 35.57 10.05
N ALA A 2 -1.11 34.66 10.92
CA ALA A 2 -0.26 33.55 11.34
C ALA A 2 -0.06 32.59 10.16
N LYS A 3 1.19 32.37 9.77
CA LYS A 3 1.56 31.51 8.65
C LYS A 3 1.72 30.07 9.13
N SER A 4 1.24 29.11 8.35
CA SER A 4 1.34 27.69 8.67
C SER A 4 2.04 26.92 7.57
N LYS A 5 2.74 25.86 7.92
CA LYS A 5 3.41 24.97 6.97
C LYS A 5 2.80 23.58 7.03
N ILE A 6 2.52 22.98 5.89
CA ILE A 6 2.17 21.56 5.78
C ILE A 6 3.29 20.89 5.01
N VAL A 7 3.97 19.95 5.67
CA VAL A 7 4.99 19.10 5.09
C VAL A 7 4.33 17.78 4.69
N ILE A 8 4.28 17.54 3.39
CA ILE A 8 3.77 16.30 2.80
C ILE A 8 4.94 15.37 2.54
N ILE A 9 4.87 14.18 3.12
CA ILE A 9 5.88 13.13 3.01
C ILE A 9 5.31 12.05 2.09
N GLY A 10 5.90 11.97 0.90
CA GLY A 10 5.53 10.98 -0.11
C GLY A 10 6.14 9.60 0.13
N ASN A 11 5.69 8.65 -0.68
CA ASN A 11 6.22 7.29 -0.70
C ASN A 11 7.74 7.27 -0.98
N GLY A 12 8.47 6.45 -0.23
CA GLY A 12 9.92 6.33 -0.36
C GLY A 12 10.72 7.11 0.68
N PHE A 13 10.08 7.87 1.57
CA PHE A 13 10.76 8.46 2.73
C PHE A 13 11.37 7.39 3.65
N ASP A 14 10.67 6.28 3.85
CA ASP A 14 11.17 5.06 4.49
C ASP A 14 12.39 4.47 3.78
N ARG A 15 12.36 4.36 2.45
CA ARG A 15 13.49 3.90 1.63
C ARG A 15 14.70 4.82 1.72
N ALA A 16 14.48 6.13 1.86
CA ALA A 16 15.56 7.11 2.08
C ALA A 16 16.25 6.94 3.46
N HIS A 17 15.65 6.16 4.36
CA HIS A 17 16.24 5.69 5.62
C HIS A 17 16.71 4.23 5.55
N ASN A 18 16.89 3.69 4.33
CA ASN A 18 17.32 2.32 4.06
C ASN A 18 16.37 1.24 4.62
N LEU A 19 15.09 1.56 4.77
CA LEU A 19 14.10 0.54 5.09
C LEU A 19 13.77 -0.30 3.87
N SER A 20 13.69 -1.62 4.08
CA SER A 20 13.22 -2.60 3.09
C SER A 20 11.71 -2.55 2.97
N THR A 21 11.18 -1.48 2.37
CA THR A 21 9.72 -1.31 2.14
C THR A 21 9.37 -1.41 0.66
N GLY A 22 10.34 -1.75 -0.18
CA GLY A 22 10.13 -1.97 -1.60
C GLY A 22 9.41 -3.29 -1.87
N TYR A 23 8.76 -3.35 -3.03
CA TYR A 23 8.04 -4.55 -3.45
C TYR A 23 8.96 -5.72 -3.82
N THR A 24 10.22 -5.44 -4.18
CA THR A 24 11.22 -6.49 -4.44
C THR A 24 11.53 -7.24 -3.15
N GLU A 25 11.79 -6.52 -2.06
CA GLU A 25 12.07 -7.11 -0.76
C GLU A 25 10.82 -7.82 -0.19
N PHE A 26 9.62 -7.30 -0.46
CA PHE A 26 8.37 -8.00 -0.16
C PHE A 26 8.23 -9.33 -0.92
N LEU A 27 8.53 -9.36 -2.23
CA LEU A 27 8.48 -10.59 -3.02
C LEU A 27 9.48 -11.62 -2.50
N SER A 28 10.72 -11.20 -2.21
CA SER A 28 11.72 -12.09 -1.61
C SER A 28 11.27 -12.62 -0.25
N TYR A 29 10.65 -11.78 0.60
CA TYR A 29 10.04 -12.24 1.84
C TYR A 29 8.96 -13.31 1.63
N LEU A 30 8.10 -13.17 0.62
CA LEU A 30 7.11 -14.19 0.30
C LEU A 30 7.75 -15.49 -0.21
N GLU A 31 8.83 -15.41 -0.98
CA GLU A 31 9.56 -16.58 -1.47
C GLU A 31 10.35 -17.29 -0.34
N ASP A 32 10.94 -16.53 0.57
CA ASP A 32 11.79 -17.01 1.67
C ASP A 32 10.99 -17.51 2.88
N ASN A 33 9.84 -16.88 3.20
CA ASN A 33 9.04 -17.27 4.37
C ASN A 33 8.47 -18.68 4.30
N VAL A 34 8.37 -19.26 3.11
CA VAL A 34 7.87 -20.63 2.96
C VAL A 34 8.92 -21.65 3.40
N VAL A 35 10.15 -21.20 3.64
CA VAL A 35 11.30 -22.05 3.89
C VAL A 35 11.51 -22.36 5.38
N GLU A 36 11.02 -21.55 6.32
CA GLU A 36 11.32 -21.79 7.75
C GLU A 36 10.42 -22.84 8.42
N PHE A 37 9.14 -22.94 8.06
CA PHE A 37 8.20 -23.83 8.75
C PHE A 37 8.32 -25.29 8.25
N GLU A 38 8.47 -25.50 6.94
CA GLU A 38 8.69 -26.85 6.40
C GLU A 38 10.10 -27.39 6.66
N LYS A 39 11.11 -26.54 6.90
CA LYS A 39 12.41 -26.99 7.44
C LYS A 39 12.26 -27.66 8.81
N LYS A 40 11.21 -27.34 9.57
CA LYS A 40 10.94 -27.91 10.91
C LYS A 40 9.99 -29.11 10.87
N SER A 41 9.15 -29.25 9.83
CA SER A 41 8.26 -30.40 9.68
C SER A 41 8.90 -31.47 8.80
N GLU A 42 9.29 -32.59 9.38
CA GLU A 42 9.86 -33.74 8.65
C GLU A 42 8.88 -34.40 7.64
N SER A 43 7.67 -33.89 7.39
CA SER A 43 6.63 -34.50 6.55
C SER A 43 6.48 -33.77 5.18
N HIS A 44 7.20 -34.19 4.14
CA HIS A 44 6.82 -35.17 3.11
C HIS A 44 5.80 -34.68 2.06
N TYR A 45 6.30 -34.44 0.83
CA TYR A 45 5.64 -34.54 -0.47
C TYR A 45 4.11 -34.63 -0.46
N HIS A 46 3.42 -33.54 -0.80
CA HIS A 46 1.99 -33.62 -1.10
C HIS A 46 1.77 -34.19 -2.50
N GLN A 47 1.53 -35.51 -2.59
CA GLN A 47 0.93 -36.12 -3.79
C GLN A 47 -0.46 -35.54 -4.00
N LYS A 48 -0.65 -34.82 -5.11
CA LYS A 48 -1.98 -34.37 -5.53
C LYS A 48 -2.46 -35.27 -6.66
N SER A 49 -3.70 -35.77 -6.55
CA SER A 49 -4.36 -36.42 -7.68
C SER A 49 -5.11 -35.37 -8.49
N ILE A 50 -4.75 -35.21 -9.76
CA ILE A 50 -5.49 -34.39 -10.72
C ILE A 50 -6.01 -35.36 -11.77
N ASN A 51 -7.33 -35.37 -12.02
CA ASN A 51 -8.00 -36.29 -12.97
C ASN A 51 -7.71 -37.79 -12.76
N GLY A 52 -7.45 -38.23 -11.53
CA GLY A 52 -7.16 -39.65 -11.22
C GLY A 52 -5.70 -40.05 -11.42
N GLU A 53 -4.84 -39.15 -11.90
CA GLU A 53 -3.40 -39.36 -12.01
C GLU A 53 -2.67 -38.76 -10.80
N LYS A 54 -1.75 -39.51 -10.20
CA LYS A 54 -0.90 -39.02 -9.11
C LYS A 54 0.22 -38.18 -9.70
N HIS A 55 0.19 -36.88 -9.45
CA HIS A 55 1.33 -36.02 -9.76
C HIS A 55 2.19 -35.83 -8.51
N SER A 56 3.48 -36.17 -8.62
CA SER A 56 4.51 -35.69 -7.69
C SER A 56 4.80 -34.23 -8.05
N SER A 57 4.10 -33.29 -7.43
CA SER A 57 4.49 -31.89 -7.53
C SER A 57 5.45 -31.56 -6.39
N ASN A 58 6.61 -30.98 -6.72
CA ASN A 58 7.47 -30.29 -5.74
C ASN A 58 6.81 -28.96 -5.29
N THR A 59 5.53 -29.02 -4.97
CA THR A 59 4.73 -27.88 -4.51
C THR A 59 4.67 -27.94 -3.00
N TYR A 60 5.28 -26.93 -2.41
CA TYR A 60 5.35 -26.70 -0.99
C TYR A 60 4.29 -25.66 -0.62
N PHE A 61 3.62 -25.90 0.51
CA PHE A 61 2.55 -25.01 0.94
C PHE A 61 3.03 -24.11 2.06
N PHE A 62 2.67 -22.84 1.97
CA PHE A 62 2.99 -21.83 2.96
C PHE A 62 1.85 -21.70 3.96
N ASN A 63 2.18 -21.54 5.25
CA ASN A 63 1.25 -21.01 6.24
C ASN A 63 1.24 -19.48 6.14
N SER A 64 0.12 -18.92 5.71
CA SER A 64 -0.17 -17.50 5.61
C SER A 64 -0.26 -16.75 6.94
N ILE A 65 -1.32 -15.98 7.09
CA ILE A 65 -1.63 -15.16 8.25
C ILE A 65 -2.11 -16.13 9.34
N ASN A 66 -1.62 -15.98 10.58
CA ASN A 66 -2.04 -16.77 11.74
C ASN A 66 -1.80 -18.30 11.66
N GLU A 67 -0.70 -18.75 11.06
CA GLU A 67 -0.32 -20.18 11.00
C GLU A 67 -1.26 -21.09 10.17
N GLU A 68 -2.20 -20.51 9.41
CA GLU A 68 -3.07 -21.25 8.49
C GLU A 68 -2.51 -21.28 7.06
N LEU A 69 -2.72 -22.38 6.33
CA LEU A 69 -2.30 -22.51 4.92
C LEU A 69 -2.84 -21.36 4.05
N ASP A 70 -1.97 -20.77 3.22
CA ASP A 70 -2.34 -19.64 2.37
C ASP A 70 -3.47 -19.99 1.41
N PRO A 71 -4.55 -19.20 1.32
CA PRO A 71 -5.69 -19.54 0.49
C PRO A 71 -5.41 -19.53 -1.02
N TRP A 72 -4.37 -18.82 -1.48
CA TRP A 72 -4.13 -18.54 -2.90
C TRP A 72 -2.75 -18.94 -3.39
N LEU A 73 -1.72 -18.80 -2.56
CA LEU A 73 -0.31 -18.92 -2.93
C LEU A 73 0.30 -20.23 -2.44
N CYS A 74 1.33 -20.67 -3.16
CA CYS A 74 2.24 -21.75 -2.79
C CYS A 74 3.64 -21.44 -3.31
N VAL A 75 4.62 -22.29 -3.02
CA VAL A 75 5.94 -22.19 -3.67
C VAL A 75 6.30 -23.53 -4.28
N ASN A 76 7.15 -23.48 -5.31
CA ASN A 76 7.75 -24.66 -5.89
C ASN A 76 9.26 -24.58 -5.71
N GLN A 77 9.91 -25.67 -5.31
CA GLN A 77 11.38 -25.70 -5.28
C GLN A 77 11.92 -25.65 -6.71
N ILE A 78 12.88 -24.76 -6.95
CA ILE A 78 13.57 -24.67 -8.22
C ILE A 78 14.45 -25.93 -8.37
N PRO A 79 14.31 -26.72 -9.45
CA PRO A 79 15.03 -27.97 -9.62
C PRO A 79 16.54 -27.83 -9.40
N ASN A 80 17.11 -28.74 -8.60
CA ASN A 80 18.54 -28.78 -8.26
C ASN A 80 19.06 -27.57 -7.45
N THR A 81 18.19 -26.82 -6.77
CA THR A 81 18.60 -25.72 -5.89
C THR A 81 17.93 -25.80 -4.52
N LEU A 82 18.42 -25.04 -3.54
CA LEU A 82 17.74 -24.82 -2.25
C LEU A 82 16.75 -23.64 -2.31
N ASN A 83 16.54 -23.06 -3.50
CA ASN A 83 15.72 -21.88 -3.69
C ASN A 83 14.29 -22.27 -4.07
N PHE A 84 13.36 -21.40 -3.73
CA PHE A 84 11.93 -21.58 -3.96
C PHE A 84 11.40 -20.47 -4.86
N GLU A 85 10.30 -20.78 -5.54
CA GLU A 85 9.65 -19.87 -6.47
C GLU A 85 8.16 -19.72 -6.13
N LEU A 86 7.71 -18.48 -5.92
CA LEU A 86 6.29 -18.17 -5.65
C LEU A 86 5.39 -18.55 -6.84
N ASN A 87 4.30 -19.26 -6.53
CA ASN A 87 3.32 -19.79 -7.47
C ASN A 87 1.88 -19.67 -6.92
N VAL A 88 0.88 -19.79 -7.81
CA VAL A 88 -0.53 -19.91 -7.40
C VAL A 88 -0.86 -21.37 -7.09
N LYS A 89 -1.70 -21.60 -6.08
CA LYS A 89 -2.22 -22.93 -5.76
C LYS A 89 -2.91 -23.58 -6.97
N PRO A 90 -2.53 -24.81 -7.38
CA PRO A 90 -3.09 -25.45 -8.57
C PRO A 90 -4.61 -25.70 -8.53
N ASP A 91 -5.22 -25.77 -7.34
CA ASP A 91 -6.66 -25.95 -7.14
C ASP A 91 -7.46 -24.63 -7.09
N LYS A 92 -6.79 -23.49 -7.27
CA LYS A 92 -7.42 -22.17 -7.17
C LYS A 92 -7.41 -21.46 -8.52
N SER A 93 -8.59 -21.04 -8.95
CA SER A 93 -8.75 -20.14 -10.09
C SER A 93 -8.46 -18.70 -9.66
N SER A 94 -7.17 -18.37 -9.53
CA SER A 94 -6.76 -17.03 -9.17
C SER A 94 -6.73 -16.09 -10.37
N TYR A 95 -7.17 -14.84 -10.22
CA TYR A 95 -7.05 -13.84 -11.29
C TYR A 95 -5.85 -12.92 -11.04
N LEU A 96 -5.83 -12.28 -9.88
CA LEU A 96 -4.80 -11.31 -9.51
C LEU A 96 -3.44 -11.98 -9.32
N PHE A 97 -3.34 -13.05 -8.52
CA PHE A 97 -2.03 -13.66 -8.26
C PHE A 97 -1.46 -14.34 -9.49
N ASN A 98 -2.30 -14.95 -10.34
CA ASN A 98 -1.84 -15.48 -11.63
C ASN A 98 -1.24 -14.38 -12.51
N PHE A 99 -1.88 -13.21 -12.54
CA PHE A 99 -1.38 -12.06 -13.28
C PHE A 99 -0.06 -11.52 -12.69
N LEU A 100 0.01 -11.33 -11.36
CA LEU A 100 1.21 -10.83 -10.68
C LEU A 100 2.42 -11.77 -10.82
N ILE A 101 2.20 -13.09 -10.73
CA ILE A 101 3.27 -14.09 -10.78
C ILE A 101 3.79 -14.29 -12.20
N LYS A 102 2.91 -14.28 -13.21
CA LYS A 102 3.31 -14.47 -14.62
C LYS A 102 4.39 -13.49 -15.07
N ASP A 103 4.32 -12.26 -14.57
CA ASP A 103 5.17 -11.15 -14.98
C ASP A 103 6.16 -10.73 -13.90
N LYS A 104 6.38 -11.53 -12.86
CA LYS A 104 7.16 -11.13 -11.69
C LYS A 104 8.62 -10.78 -11.97
N HIS A 105 9.20 -11.36 -13.01
CA HIS A 105 10.58 -11.12 -13.43
C HIS A 105 10.71 -9.86 -14.31
N LYS A 106 9.61 -9.23 -14.72
CA LYS A 106 9.66 -7.98 -15.49
C LYS A 106 10.05 -6.84 -14.56
N GLN A 107 11.14 -6.16 -14.90
CA GLN A 107 11.65 -5.01 -14.14
C GLN A 107 10.54 -3.97 -13.94
N GLY A 108 10.34 -3.55 -12.69
CA GLY A 108 9.34 -2.54 -12.33
C GLY A 108 7.89 -3.04 -12.29
N TYR A 109 7.60 -4.31 -12.57
CA TYR A 109 6.21 -4.80 -12.64
C TYR A 109 5.51 -4.85 -11.27
N TRP A 110 6.26 -5.22 -10.23
CA TRP A 110 5.80 -5.19 -8.84
C TRP A 110 5.78 -3.77 -8.26
N SER A 111 6.33 -2.77 -8.95
CA SER A 111 6.42 -1.39 -8.42
C SER A 111 5.08 -0.68 -8.27
N ASN A 112 4.00 -1.25 -8.82
CA ASN A 112 2.68 -0.62 -8.80
C ASN A 112 1.53 -1.64 -8.68
N LEU A 113 1.49 -2.39 -7.58
CA LEU A 113 0.46 -3.41 -7.32
C LEU A 113 -0.98 -2.85 -7.37
N GLU A 114 -1.17 -1.58 -6.97
CA GLU A 114 -2.47 -0.90 -7.02
C GLU A 114 -2.98 -0.75 -8.47
N GLN A 115 -2.08 -0.36 -9.39
CA GLN A 115 -2.40 -0.27 -10.82
C GLN A 115 -2.60 -1.66 -11.45
N GLN A 116 -1.82 -2.66 -11.04
CA GLN A 116 -2.00 -4.04 -11.53
C GLN A 116 -3.35 -4.61 -11.11
N TYR A 117 -3.78 -4.39 -9.86
CA TYR A 117 -5.12 -4.76 -9.40
C TYR A 117 -6.21 -4.14 -10.28
N PHE A 118 -6.12 -2.84 -10.54
CA PHE A 118 -7.08 -2.14 -11.40
C PHE A 118 -7.06 -2.67 -12.84
N HIS A 119 -5.89 -2.98 -13.38
CA HIS A 119 -5.75 -3.60 -14.69
C HIS A 119 -6.41 -4.99 -14.75
N VAL A 120 -6.20 -5.84 -13.75
CA VAL A 120 -6.81 -7.17 -13.66
C VAL A 120 -8.32 -7.08 -13.57
N LEU A 121 -8.84 -6.17 -12.74
CA LEU A 121 -10.27 -5.86 -12.74
C LEU A 121 -10.70 -5.48 -14.16
N LYS A 122 -10.03 -4.51 -14.78
CA LYS A 122 -10.44 -3.97 -16.08
C LYS A 122 -10.51 -5.06 -17.15
N GLU A 123 -9.47 -5.87 -17.27
CA GLU A 123 -9.34 -6.91 -18.28
C GLU A 123 -10.39 -8.02 -18.12
N ASN A 124 -10.68 -8.42 -16.88
CA ASN A 124 -11.62 -9.50 -16.60
C ASN A 124 -13.09 -9.04 -16.59
N VAL A 125 -13.31 -7.74 -16.43
CA VAL A 125 -14.63 -7.10 -16.36
C VAL A 125 -15.06 -6.49 -17.69
N PHE A 126 -14.25 -5.61 -18.29
CA PHE A 126 -14.69 -4.77 -19.41
C PHE A 126 -14.61 -5.43 -20.78
N LYS A 127 -13.61 -6.29 -21.03
CA LYS A 127 -13.51 -6.98 -22.34
C LYS A 127 -14.70 -7.89 -22.64
N ASN A 128 -15.46 -8.27 -21.61
CA ASN A 128 -16.64 -9.13 -21.72
C ASN A 128 -17.97 -8.35 -21.75
N LEU A 129 -17.97 -7.05 -21.45
CA LEU A 129 -19.18 -6.20 -21.49
C LEU A 129 -19.49 -5.71 -22.91
N SER A 130 -18.46 -5.48 -23.73
CA SER A 130 -18.58 -4.97 -25.10
C SER A 130 -19.18 -5.96 -26.11
N SER A 131 -19.32 -7.23 -25.72
CA SER A 131 -19.72 -8.34 -26.58
C SER A 131 -20.98 -9.08 -26.09
N ALA A 132 -21.59 -8.64 -24.98
CA ALA A 132 -22.68 -9.36 -24.32
C ALA A 132 -24.00 -8.57 -24.33
N SER A 133 -24.74 -8.68 -25.44
CA SER A 133 -26.19 -8.47 -25.42
C SER A 133 -26.84 -9.64 -24.67
N SER A 134 -27.46 -9.31 -23.52
CA SER A 134 -28.47 -10.08 -22.79
C SER A 134 -28.12 -11.49 -22.31
N GLU A 135 -27.82 -11.67 -21.01
CA GLU A 135 -28.24 -12.85 -20.23
C GLU A 135 -27.93 -12.71 -18.72
N LYS A 136 -28.86 -13.17 -17.87
CA LYS A 136 -28.78 -13.13 -16.39
C LYS A 136 -27.58 -13.92 -15.84
N ASN A 137 -27.13 -14.95 -16.57
CA ASN A 137 -25.98 -15.80 -16.24
C ASN A 137 -24.63 -15.07 -16.37
N ILE A 138 -24.51 -14.11 -17.29
CA ILE A 138 -23.29 -13.32 -17.47
C ILE A 138 -23.08 -12.38 -16.28
N ARG A 139 -24.17 -11.80 -15.75
CA ARG A 139 -24.11 -10.93 -14.57
C ARG A 139 -23.67 -11.69 -13.30
N SER A 140 -24.10 -12.94 -13.11
CA SER A 140 -23.67 -13.75 -11.97
C SER A 140 -22.20 -14.16 -12.07
N ASP A 141 -21.72 -14.52 -13.26
CA ASP A 141 -20.30 -14.85 -13.47
C ASP A 141 -19.41 -13.61 -13.29
N PHE A 142 -19.86 -12.47 -13.81
CA PHE A 142 -19.21 -11.17 -13.59
C PHE A 142 -19.04 -10.84 -12.09
N SER A 143 -20.13 -10.88 -11.32
CA SER A 143 -20.08 -10.57 -9.88
C SER A 143 -19.16 -11.54 -9.12
N ASN A 144 -19.16 -12.82 -9.51
CA ASN A 144 -18.24 -13.81 -8.93
C ASN A 144 -16.78 -13.47 -9.20
N ARG A 145 -16.41 -13.06 -10.42
CA ARG A 145 -15.03 -12.67 -10.77
C ARG A 145 -14.57 -11.46 -9.97
N VAL A 146 -15.39 -10.41 -9.90
CA VAL A 146 -15.09 -9.21 -9.10
C VAL A 146 -14.90 -9.57 -7.64
N ASN A 147 -15.77 -10.41 -7.08
CA ASN A 147 -15.64 -10.88 -5.70
C ASN A 147 -14.35 -11.68 -5.45
N ILE A 148 -13.91 -12.52 -6.39
CA ILE A 148 -12.64 -13.24 -6.28
C ILE A 148 -11.47 -12.25 -6.31
N ILE A 149 -11.42 -11.36 -7.31
CA ILE A 149 -10.34 -10.36 -7.45
C ILE A 149 -10.24 -9.48 -6.19
N ASN A 150 -11.38 -9.05 -5.64
CA ASN A 150 -11.43 -8.26 -4.40
C ASN A 150 -10.90 -9.03 -3.20
N LYS A 151 -11.24 -10.32 -3.07
CA LYS A 151 -10.74 -11.19 -1.98
C LYS A 151 -9.24 -11.42 -2.10
N GLU A 152 -8.73 -11.60 -3.32
CA GLU A 152 -7.30 -11.73 -3.57
C GLU A 152 -6.54 -10.44 -3.24
N PHE A 153 -7.10 -9.29 -3.58
CA PHE A 153 -6.50 -8.01 -3.25
C PHE A 153 -6.52 -7.74 -1.75
N GLU A 154 -7.61 -8.07 -1.04
CA GLU A 154 -7.63 -8.03 0.44
C GLU A 154 -6.56 -8.95 1.05
N HIS A 155 -6.38 -10.14 0.49
CA HIS A 155 -5.33 -11.06 0.94
C HIS A 155 -3.93 -10.46 0.73
N LEU A 156 -3.68 -9.88 -0.44
CA LEU A 156 -2.43 -9.19 -0.75
C LEU A 156 -2.14 -8.05 0.24
N LYS A 157 -3.15 -7.25 0.61
CA LYS A 157 -3.00 -6.19 1.63
C LYS A 157 -2.55 -6.76 2.97
N LYS A 158 -3.16 -7.86 3.42
CA LYS A 158 -2.78 -8.51 4.67
C LYS A 158 -1.36 -9.08 4.64
N LEU A 159 -0.92 -9.61 3.49
CA LEU A 159 0.47 -10.05 3.32
C LEU A 159 1.45 -8.88 3.41
N ILE A 160 1.13 -7.73 2.79
CA ILE A 160 1.94 -6.51 2.87
C ILE A 160 1.96 -5.96 4.30
N ASP A 161 0.81 -5.89 4.97
CA ASP A 161 0.69 -5.44 6.36
C ASP A 161 1.54 -6.32 7.29
N LYS A 162 1.46 -7.65 7.16
CA LYS A 162 2.30 -8.60 7.91
C LYS A 162 3.78 -8.36 7.63
N TYR A 163 4.17 -8.26 6.36
CA TYR A 163 5.56 -8.02 5.97
C TYR A 163 6.12 -6.73 6.58
N LEU A 164 5.45 -5.60 6.36
CA LEU A 164 5.91 -4.30 6.86
C LEU A 164 5.91 -4.28 8.39
N SER A 165 4.93 -4.92 9.04
CA SER A 165 4.89 -5.04 10.50
C SER A 165 6.09 -5.84 11.03
N GLU A 166 6.31 -7.06 10.54
CA GLU A 166 7.32 -7.98 11.07
C GLU A 166 8.74 -7.64 10.66
N GLN A 167 8.92 -7.28 9.39
CA GLN A 167 10.25 -7.13 8.79
C GLN A 167 10.78 -5.70 8.86
N VAL A 168 9.91 -4.71 9.10
CA VAL A 168 10.29 -3.30 9.12
C VAL A 168 9.96 -2.69 10.49
N GLU A 169 8.68 -2.51 10.81
CA GLU A 169 8.25 -1.80 12.01
C GLU A 169 8.75 -2.46 13.30
N LEU A 170 8.54 -3.76 13.51
CA LEU A 170 8.94 -4.44 14.75
C LEU A 170 10.46 -4.43 14.99
N LYS A 171 11.25 -4.39 13.91
CA LYS A 171 12.72 -4.31 14.00
C LYS A 171 13.22 -2.90 14.29
N LEU A 172 12.38 -1.88 14.12
CA LEU A 172 12.68 -0.50 14.48
C LEU A 172 12.39 -0.25 15.96
N SER A 173 13.46 -0.01 16.71
CA SER A 173 13.43 0.57 18.06
C SER A 173 13.86 2.04 18.00
N SER A 174 13.40 2.85 18.94
CA SER A 174 13.82 4.26 19.08
C SER A 174 15.34 4.44 19.20
N GLU A 175 16.05 3.40 19.64
CA GLU A 175 17.51 3.39 19.77
C GLU A 175 18.24 3.13 18.44
N ASN A 176 17.57 2.48 17.49
CA ASN A 176 18.13 2.08 16.20
C ASN A 176 17.69 2.97 15.04
N ILE A 177 16.77 3.91 15.25
CA ILE A 177 16.35 4.87 14.23
C ILE A 177 17.46 5.93 14.09
N VAL A 178 18.22 5.84 12.98
CA VAL A 178 19.24 6.83 12.64
C VAL A 178 18.58 8.00 11.92
N ILE A 179 18.64 9.17 12.54
CA ILE A 179 18.25 10.44 11.91
C ILE A 179 19.20 10.73 10.75
N ASN A 180 18.66 10.68 9.53
CA ASN A 180 19.38 11.10 8.34
C ASN A 180 19.51 12.63 8.37
N LYS A 181 20.74 13.14 8.55
CA LYS A 181 21.03 14.58 8.66
C LYS A 181 20.55 15.42 7.47
N SER A 182 20.55 14.84 6.27
CA SER A 182 20.06 15.55 5.08
C SER A 182 18.55 15.69 5.14
N ILE A 183 17.84 14.63 5.52
CA ILE A 183 16.37 14.65 5.67
C ILE A 183 15.97 15.50 6.87
N ASP A 184 16.73 15.44 7.97
CA ASP A 184 16.60 16.32 9.12
C ASP A 184 16.66 17.78 8.70
N LYS A 185 17.67 18.18 7.92
CA LYS A 185 17.77 19.54 7.39
C LYS A 185 16.64 19.90 6.40
N LEU A 186 16.10 18.94 5.66
CA LEU A 186 14.96 19.17 4.76
C LEU A 186 13.66 19.40 5.52
N LEU A 187 13.44 18.64 6.59
CA LEU A 187 12.31 18.81 7.51
C LEU A 187 12.50 20.08 8.37
N PHE A 188 13.75 20.38 8.74
CA PHE A 188 14.18 21.48 9.61
C PHE A 188 15.06 22.45 8.87
N ASP A 189 14.38 23.38 8.18
CA ASP A 189 15.00 24.65 7.89
C ASP A 189 15.01 25.50 9.16
N TYR A 190 15.95 25.22 10.08
CA TYR A 190 16.05 25.85 11.40
C TYR A 190 16.04 27.39 11.36
N GLU A 191 16.45 27.98 10.24
CA GLU A 191 16.41 29.44 10.04
C GLU A 191 14.99 29.93 9.71
N ASN A 192 14.23 29.18 8.92
CA ASN A 192 12.88 29.54 8.49
C ASN A 192 11.75 28.99 9.38
N VAL A 193 12.00 28.01 10.25
CA VAL A 193 10.97 27.43 11.15
C VAL A 193 10.30 28.51 12.01
N LYS A 194 11.06 29.52 12.47
CA LYS A 194 10.53 30.63 13.29
C LYS A 194 9.54 31.54 12.55
N THR A 195 9.44 31.43 11.23
CA THR A 195 8.48 32.20 10.42
C THR A 195 7.07 31.60 10.44
N TYR A 196 6.92 30.36 10.91
CA TYR A 196 5.65 29.65 10.97
C TYR A 196 5.13 29.57 12.40
N SER A 197 3.82 29.79 12.53
CA SER A 197 3.09 29.62 13.79
C SER A 197 2.78 28.15 14.08
N LYS A 198 2.58 27.35 13.03
CA LYS A 198 2.29 25.92 13.10
C LYS A 198 2.92 25.17 11.94
N ILE A 199 3.40 23.96 12.23
CA ILE A 199 3.92 23.02 11.23
C ILE A 199 3.19 21.69 11.40
N TYR A 200 2.65 21.18 10.30
CA TYR A 200 1.89 19.94 10.24
C TYR A 200 2.60 18.95 9.31
N PHE A 201 2.55 17.67 9.66
CA PHE A 201 3.06 16.59 8.81
C PHE A 201 1.90 15.74 8.29
N ILE A 202 1.88 15.48 6.99
CA ILE A 202 0.97 14.53 6.34
C ILE A 202 1.85 13.50 5.65
N THR A 203 1.68 12.22 5.97
CA THR A 203 2.48 11.14 5.37
C THR A 203 1.62 10.16 4.62
N PHE A 204 2.12 9.78 3.45
CA PHE A 204 1.58 8.73 2.58
C PHE A 204 2.29 7.39 2.82
N ASN A 205 3.39 7.34 3.59
CA ASN A 205 4.00 6.06 3.93
C ASN A 205 3.08 5.22 4.82
N TYR A 206 3.07 3.91 4.60
CA TYR A 206 2.41 2.92 5.46
C TYR A 206 3.15 2.69 6.78
N THR A 207 4.49 2.84 6.78
CA THR A 207 5.31 2.79 8.00
C THR A 207 5.28 4.13 8.73
N SER A 208 5.07 4.10 10.05
CA SER A 208 4.89 5.27 10.89
C SER A 208 6.07 5.60 11.78
N LYS A 209 6.83 4.60 12.26
CA LYS A 209 7.81 4.79 13.35
C LYS A 209 8.90 5.82 13.07
N ILE A 210 9.44 5.88 11.85
CA ILE A 210 10.50 6.85 11.53
C ILE A 210 9.97 8.27 11.67
N LEU A 211 8.86 8.59 10.99
CA LEU A 211 8.32 9.94 11.05
C LEU A 211 7.84 10.31 12.45
N ASP A 212 7.20 9.37 13.16
CA ASP A 212 6.75 9.59 14.53
C ASP A 212 7.96 9.85 15.46
N HIS A 213 9.12 9.22 15.21
CA HIS A 213 10.36 9.48 15.93
C HIS A 213 10.95 10.87 15.63
N TYR A 214 11.00 11.27 14.36
CA TYR A 214 11.37 12.66 13.98
C TYR A 214 10.46 13.68 14.67
N TYR A 215 9.16 13.47 14.61
CA TYR A 215 8.17 14.34 15.25
C TYR A 215 8.37 14.42 16.76
N LYS A 216 8.69 13.31 17.43
CA LYS A 216 8.94 13.29 18.87
C LYS A 216 10.11 14.19 19.26
N ILE A 217 11.25 14.05 18.57
CA ILE A 217 12.45 14.87 18.82
C ILE A 217 12.15 16.37 18.64
N LEU A 218 11.36 16.70 17.62
CA LEU A 218 10.93 18.07 17.40
C LEU A 218 10.04 18.60 18.49
N LYS A 219 9.07 17.78 18.90
CA LYS A 219 8.11 18.18 19.91
C LYS A 219 8.78 18.44 21.25
N GLU A 220 9.80 17.65 21.58
CA GLU A 220 10.60 17.81 22.80
C GLU A 220 11.43 19.08 22.81
N SER A 221 11.77 19.64 21.64
CA SER A 221 12.57 20.87 21.49
C SER A 221 11.73 22.11 21.15
N ASP A 222 10.40 22.00 21.19
CA ASP A 222 9.46 23.03 20.72
C ASP A 222 8.72 23.75 21.86
N ASP A 223 9.39 24.76 22.42
CA ASP A 223 8.82 25.61 23.48
C ASP A 223 7.62 26.45 23.00
N ASN A 224 7.53 26.72 21.70
CA ASN A 224 6.51 27.60 21.11
C ASN A 224 5.25 26.85 20.64
N ASN A 225 5.21 25.53 20.83
CA ASN A 225 4.11 24.66 20.39
C ASN A 225 3.83 24.81 18.88
N ILE A 226 4.86 24.98 18.05
CA ILE A 226 4.80 24.99 16.59
C ILE A 226 4.30 23.64 16.06
N TYR A 227 4.77 22.53 16.61
CA TYR A 227 4.37 21.17 16.24
C TYR A 227 3.20 20.73 17.11
N SER A 228 2.00 21.25 16.85
CA SER A 228 0.88 21.12 17.80
C SER A 228 0.15 19.78 17.76
N ILE A 229 0.21 19.04 16.65
CA ILE A 229 -0.46 17.75 16.48
C ILE A 229 0.51 16.72 15.86
N PRO A 230 0.35 15.43 16.18
CA PRO A 230 1.15 14.37 15.59
C PRO A 230 0.94 14.27 14.08
N PRO A 231 1.86 13.60 13.35
CA PRO A 231 1.73 13.41 11.91
C PRO A 231 0.40 12.75 11.56
N ILE A 232 -0.21 13.20 10.46
CA ILE A 232 -1.43 12.60 9.90
C ILE A 232 -1.01 11.53 8.90
N HIS A 233 -1.28 10.28 9.24
CA HIS A 233 -0.97 9.12 8.40
C HIS A 233 -2.15 8.84 7.48
N ILE A 234 -2.15 9.47 6.31
CA ILE A 234 -3.32 9.50 5.42
C ILE A 234 -3.60 8.13 4.81
N HIS A 235 -2.56 7.32 4.62
CA HIS A 235 -2.67 5.94 4.14
C HIS A 235 -2.83 4.91 5.26
N GLY A 236 -3.16 5.36 6.48
CA GLY A 236 -3.27 4.46 7.63
C GLY A 236 -1.94 4.24 8.34
N LYS A 237 -2.00 3.45 9.42
CA LYS A 237 -0.85 2.97 10.18
C LYS A 237 -0.90 1.45 10.28
N LEU A 238 0.27 0.82 10.24
CA LEU A 238 0.40 -0.61 10.53
C LEU A 238 -0.08 -0.91 11.96
N ASN A 239 -0.86 -1.98 12.13
CA ASN A 239 -1.43 -2.42 13.41
C ASN A 239 -2.35 -1.40 14.12
N ASP A 240 -2.92 -0.43 13.38
CA ASP A 240 -3.88 0.54 13.90
C ASP A 240 -5.30 0.22 13.40
N PRO A 241 -6.22 -0.29 14.24
CA PRO A 241 -7.58 -0.62 13.82
C PRO A 241 -8.44 0.61 13.51
N ASP A 242 -8.12 1.79 14.07
CA ASP A 242 -8.88 3.03 13.87
C ASP A 242 -8.41 3.79 12.61
N ASN A 243 -7.19 3.51 12.15
CA ASN A 243 -6.62 4.06 10.93
C ASN A 243 -5.90 2.97 10.13
N PRO A 244 -6.61 1.94 9.64
CA PRO A 244 -6.01 0.81 8.94
C PRO A 244 -5.41 1.24 7.60
N ILE A 245 -4.50 0.43 7.07
CA ILE A 245 -3.84 0.71 5.80
C ILE A 245 -4.84 0.92 4.65
N ILE A 246 -4.68 2.03 3.94
CA ILE A 246 -5.41 2.39 2.73
C ILE A 246 -4.53 2.09 1.52
N PHE A 247 -4.60 0.84 1.06
CA PHE A 247 -3.93 0.35 -0.14
C PHE A 247 -4.97 0.14 -1.25
N GLY A 248 -4.82 0.78 -2.41
CA GLY A 248 -5.87 0.80 -3.44
C GLY A 248 -5.59 1.71 -4.62
N TYR A 249 -6.42 1.62 -5.65
CA TYR A 249 -6.28 2.49 -6.82
C TYR A 249 -6.78 3.91 -6.51
N GLY A 250 -6.08 4.94 -7.00
CA GLY A 250 -6.47 6.34 -6.74
C GLY A 250 -6.24 7.31 -7.90
N ASP A 251 -6.23 6.82 -9.15
CA ASP A 251 -6.35 7.69 -10.33
C ASP A 251 -7.81 7.79 -10.81
N GLU A 252 -8.57 8.61 -10.09
CA GLU A 252 -9.99 8.90 -10.33
C GLU A 252 -10.23 9.70 -11.63
N ASN A 253 -9.19 10.29 -12.22
CA ASN A 253 -9.37 11.07 -13.45
C ASN A 253 -9.26 10.19 -14.71
N SER A 254 -8.91 8.91 -14.56
CA SER A 254 -8.86 7.98 -15.68
C SER A 254 -10.25 7.76 -16.28
N ASP A 255 -10.33 7.68 -17.60
CA ASP A 255 -11.59 7.34 -18.28
C ASP A 255 -12.09 5.94 -17.86
N ASP A 256 -11.16 5.06 -17.51
CA ASP A 256 -11.45 3.74 -16.98
C ASP A 256 -12.19 3.80 -15.62
N TYR A 257 -11.80 4.72 -14.72
CA TYR A 257 -12.53 4.93 -13.46
C TYR A 257 -13.96 5.40 -13.72
N LYS A 258 -14.14 6.41 -14.58
CA LYS A 258 -15.48 6.93 -14.92
C LYS A 258 -16.36 5.83 -15.49
N ASN A 259 -15.81 4.97 -16.33
CA ASN A 259 -16.53 3.81 -16.86
C ASN A 259 -16.93 2.82 -15.77
N LEU A 260 -16.08 2.58 -14.75
CA LEU A 260 -16.44 1.76 -13.59
C LEU A 260 -17.53 2.40 -12.75
N GLU A 261 -17.44 3.70 -12.48
CA GLU A 261 -18.39 4.44 -11.64
C GLU A 261 -19.82 4.43 -12.23
N LEU A 262 -19.93 4.42 -13.56
CA LEU A 262 -21.21 4.26 -14.25
C LEU A 262 -21.83 2.86 -14.10
N THR A 263 -21.08 1.88 -13.59
CA THR A 263 -21.56 0.52 -13.35
C THR A 263 -22.29 0.43 -12.01
N LEU A 264 -23.43 -0.29 -11.95
CA LEU A 264 -24.23 -0.43 -10.72
C LEU A 264 -23.64 -1.40 -9.67
N ASP A 265 -22.40 -1.87 -9.84
CA ASP A 265 -21.77 -2.82 -8.90
C ASP A 265 -20.71 -2.12 -8.04
N ASN A 266 -21.11 -1.79 -6.80
CA ASN A 266 -20.24 -1.15 -5.80
C ASN A 266 -18.99 -1.98 -5.47
N ASN A 267 -18.99 -3.30 -5.73
CA ASN A 267 -17.80 -4.13 -5.50
C ASN A 267 -16.62 -3.72 -6.38
N LEU A 268 -16.86 -3.07 -7.52
CA LEU A 268 -15.80 -2.53 -8.37
C LEU A 268 -15.03 -1.38 -7.70
N LEU A 269 -15.69 -0.65 -6.81
CA LEU A 269 -15.17 0.57 -6.20
C LEU A 269 -14.65 0.35 -4.78
N ILE A 270 -14.81 -0.85 -4.20
CA ILE A 270 -14.50 -1.11 -2.79
C ILE A 270 -13.02 -0.81 -2.44
N HIS A 271 -12.11 -0.96 -3.40
CA HIS A 271 -10.67 -0.80 -3.23
C HIS A 271 -10.11 0.50 -3.79
N PHE A 272 -10.98 1.49 -4.01
CA PHE A 272 -10.58 2.82 -4.43
C PHE A 272 -10.28 3.69 -3.22
N LYS A 273 -9.14 4.39 -3.27
CA LYS A 273 -8.65 5.19 -2.14
C LYS A 273 -9.62 6.28 -1.73
N THR A 274 -10.34 6.89 -2.67
CA THR A 274 -11.38 7.90 -2.42
C THR A 274 -12.39 7.45 -1.37
N PHE A 275 -12.92 6.23 -1.51
CA PHE A 275 -13.90 5.69 -0.59
C PHE A 275 -13.24 5.22 0.71
N GLN A 276 -12.01 4.73 0.64
CA GLN A 276 -11.26 4.29 1.82
C GLN A 276 -10.86 5.47 2.72
N TYR A 277 -10.51 6.63 2.15
CA TYR A 277 -10.22 7.85 2.90
C TYR A 277 -11.40 8.35 3.72
N LEU A 278 -12.63 8.03 3.32
CA LEU A 278 -13.85 8.35 4.08
C LEU A 278 -14.06 7.45 5.30
N ARG A 279 -13.31 6.34 5.40
CA ARG A 279 -13.45 5.38 6.52
C ARG A 279 -12.64 5.77 7.75
N THR A 280 -11.70 6.72 7.62
CA THR A 280 -10.87 7.17 8.74
C THR A 280 -10.97 8.69 8.89
N ASN A 281 -10.66 9.18 10.09
CA ASN A 281 -10.66 10.63 10.35
C ASN A 281 -9.45 11.35 9.76
N SER A 282 -8.48 10.64 9.19
CA SER A 282 -7.23 11.24 8.67
C SER A 282 -7.49 12.22 7.54
N TYR A 283 -8.38 11.89 6.61
CA TYR A 283 -8.77 12.79 5.52
C TYR A 283 -9.48 14.05 6.04
N GLN A 284 -10.41 13.89 6.98
CA GLN A 284 -11.12 15.01 7.60
C GLN A 284 -10.19 15.92 8.39
N LYS A 285 -9.17 15.37 9.08
CA LYS A 285 -8.13 16.17 9.74
C LYS A 285 -7.37 17.03 8.74
N VAL A 286 -7.00 16.49 7.58
CA VAL A 286 -6.33 17.28 6.52
C VAL A 286 -7.23 18.42 6.02
N LEU A 287 -8.51 18.15 5.76
CA LEU A 287 -9.46 19.20 5.35
C LEU A 287 -9.62 20.27 6.43
N GLY A 288 -9.73 19.87 7.70
CA GLY A 288 -9.78 20.78 8.84
C GLY A 288 -8.56 21.70 8.90
N LEU A 289 -7.35 21.15 8.74
CA LEU A 289 -6.12 21.94 8.68
C LEU A 289 -6.14 22.98 7.55
N LEU A 290 -6.65 22.62 6.38
CA LEU A 290 -6.73 23.52 5.23
C LEU A 290 -7.71 24.67 5.46
N GLU A 291 -8.83 24.43 6.14
CA GLU A 291 -9.86 25.45 6.43
C GLU A 291 -9.50 26.33 7.64
N GLU A 292 -8.90 25.77 8.69
CA GLU A 292 -8.51 26.49 9.91
C GLU A 292 -7.36 27.49 9.66
N ASN A 293 -6.46 27.18 8.71
CA ASN A 293 -5.28 27.98 8.41
C ASN A 293 -5.50 28.82 7.13
N ARG A 294 -5.32 30.14 7.21
CA ARG A 294 -5.61 31.07 6.10
C ARG A 294 -4.42 31.40 5.19
N ASP A 295 -3.21 31.04 5.62
CA ASP A 295 -1.94 31.30 4.95
C ASP A 295 -1.04 30.07 5.09
N ILE A 296 -1.05 29.21 4.06
CA ILE A 296 -0.43 27.89 4.08
C ILE A 296 0.68 27.79 3.04
N ASP A 297 1.87 27.40 3.48
CA ASP A 297 2.94 26.91 2.63
C ASP A 297 2.96 25.38 2.63
N ILE A 298 3.02 24.79 1.45
CA ILE A 298 3.17 23.35 1.27
C ILE A 298 4.63 23.03 0.91
N GLN A 299 5.22 22.08 1.63
CA GLN A 299 6.49 21.46 1.25
C GLN A 299 6.23 19.99 0.95
N LEU A 300 6.55 19.55 -0.27
CA LEU A 300 6.46 18.17 -0.70
C LEU A 300 7.86 17.54 -0.68
N ILE A 301 8.01 16.44 0.05
CA ILE A 301 9.27 15.69 0.16
C ILE A 301 9.05 14.28 -0.39
N GLY A 302 9.88 13.90 -1.37
CA GLY A 302 9.91 12.55 -1.94
C GLY A 302 9.26 12.42 -3.32
N HIS A 303 9.51 11.28 -3.96
CA HIS A 303 9.00 10.96 -5.30
C HIS A 303 7.68 10.18 -5.24
N SER A 304 7.01 10.02 -6.39
CA SER A 304 5.80 9.17 -6.56
C SER A 304 4.47 9.65 -5.97
N CYS A 305 4.35 10.92 -5.57
CA CYS A 305 3.04 11.53 -5.27
C CYS A 305 2.17 11.74 -6.54
N GLY A 306 2.71 11.53 -7.74
CA GLY A 306 2.08 11.93 -9.00
C GLY A 306 1.03 10.96 -9.59
N LEU A 307 0.92 9.71 -9.11
CA LEU A 307 0.09 8.69 -9.78
C LEU A 307 -1.02 8.08 -8.90
N CYS A 308 -0.80 7.86 -7.60
CA CYS A 308 -1.75 7.09 -6.79
C CYS A 308 -2.78 7.90 -6.01
N ASP A 309 -2.56 9.20 -5.75
CA ASP A 309 -3.40 9.98 -4.82
C ASP A 309 -3.76 11.38 -5.37
N LYS A 310 -3.92 11.48 -6.69
CA LYS A 310 -4.08 12.76 -7.41
C LYS A 310 -5.23 13.60 -6.87
N ALA A 311 -6.36 12.99 -6.49
CA ALA A 311 -7.54 13.72 -6.03
C ALA A 311 -7.30 14.42 -4.68
N LEU A 312 -6.71 13.73 -3.71
CA LEU A 312 -6.34 14.29 -2.42
C LEU A 312 -5.28 15.39 -2.59
N LEU A 313 -4.20 15.12 -3.32
CA LEU A 313 -3.14 16.11 -3.52
C LEU A 313 -3.64 17.34 -4.27
N ARG A 314 -4.52 17.15 -5.26
CA ARG A 314 -5.20 18.26 -5.93
C ARG A 314 -6.04 19.07 -4.95
N THR A 315 -6.78 18.41 -4.06
CA THR A 315 -7.57 19.08 -3.02
C THR A 315 -6.69 19.95 -2.12
N ILE A 316 -5.52 19.45 -1.72
CA ILE A 316 -4.55 20.21 -0.92
C ILE A 316 -3.97 21.37 -1.74
N PHE A 317 -3.40 21.09 -2.91
CA PHE A 317 -2.65 22.06 -3.70
C PHE A 317 -3.52 23.17 -4.31
N GLN A 318 -4.79 22.90 -4.60
CA GLN A 318 -5.72 23.87 -5.16
C GLN A 318 -6.56 24.58 -4.08
N HIS A 319 -6.29 24.32 -2.80
CA HIS A 319 -7.04 24.96 -1.73
C HIS A 319 -6.78 26.47 -1.69
N LYS A 320 -7.85 27.27 -1.52
CA LYS A 320 -7.83 28.76 -1.53
C LYS A 320 -6.84 29.40 -0.54
N ASN A 321 -6.50 28.69 0.54
CA ASN A 321 -5.60 29.17 1.60
C ASN A 321 -4.12 28.81 1.35
N VAL A 322 -3.83 27.97 0.36
CA VAL A 322 -2.45 27.63 -0.03
C VAL A 322 -1.85 28.75 -0.87
N ARG A 323 -0.67 29.23 -0.47
CA ARG A 323 0.03 30.37 -1.09
C ARG A 323 1.27 29.97 -1.84
N LYS A 324 2.00 28.98 -1.32
CA LYS A 324 3.25 28.49 -1.90
C LYS A 324 3.27 26.96 -1.87
N ILE A 325 3.81 26.37 -2.93
CA ILE A 325 4.11 24.94 -3.00
C ILE A 325 5.57 24.81 -3.40
N GLU A 326 6.34 24.04 -2.63
CA GLU A 326 7.74 23.74 -2.88
C GLU A 326 7.92 22.22 -2.90
N SER A 327 8.56 21.69 -3.94
CA SER A 327 8.83 20.25 -4.08
C SER A 327 10.32 20.03 -4.02
N ILE A 328 10.76 19.07 -3.20
CA ILE A 328 12.17 18.75 -2.95
C ILE A 328 12.44 17.28 -3.22
#